data_AF-L0GRW0-F1
#
_entry.id   AF-L0GRW0-F1
#
_cell.length_a   1.000
_cell.length_b   1.000
_cell.length_c   1.000
_cell.angle_alpha   90.00
_cell.angle_beta   90.00
_cell.angle_gamma   90.00
#
_symmetry.space_group_name_H-M   'P 1'
#
loop_
_entity.id
_entity.type
_entity.pdbx_description
1 polymer ?
#
loop_
_entity_poly.entity_id
_entity_poly.type
_entity_poly.pdbx_seq_one_letter_code
_entity_poly.pdbx_strand_id
1 'polypeptide(L)'
;MTLTDRHRPPRAQRGFTLIELLVVATLLVAVSFIAFSGYDGVVDDAKEQVVRAEMQEIAKAIKQFKQDTGYYPKQGPFGLDLSPYDGGIALSDLPPQAGASSAEQEAWFYSPANFWQLYECPKVTSANGHPEWLGCNGGGAQSWDPARGRGWRGPYLNRDSQSLVDLSSDLAPDGNGDPVETIGSTLVREVFGIADPFANDPVAVGNFDPHDNNLVDWRSVSRFCAGTDCEIVLGGIGGPFFAFDLDDPSAIRVVSMGANGDYGGVNATDPCRPGDKDDIVLCLD
;
A
#
# COMPACT_ATOMS: atom_id res chain seq x y z
N MET A 1 8.02 -57.65 -69.71
CA MET A 1 7.61 -58.01 -68.33
C MET A 1 7.26 -56.72 -67.62
N THR A 2 5.99 -56.35 -67.58
CA THR A 2 5.47 -55.11 -66.96
C THR A 2 4.95 -55.44 -65.57
N LEU A 3 5.59 -54.85 -64.55
CA LEU A 3 5.26 -54.98 -63.14
C LEU A 3 3.97 -54.21 -62.83
N THR A 4 2.97 -54.91 -62.31
CA THR A 4 1.69 -54.36 -61.83
C THR A 4 1.87 -53.73 -60.45
N ASP A 5 1.64 -52.42 -60.38
CA ASP A 5 1.61 -51.62 -59.15
C ASP A 5 0.36 -51.99 -58.31
N ARG A 6 0.57 -52.30 -57.03
CA ARG A 6 -0.51 -52.64 -56.08
C ARG A 6 -0.86 -51.41 -55.26
N HIS A 7 -1.91 -50.70 -55.67
CA HIS A 7 -2.53 -49.66 -54.85
C HIS A 7 -3.11 -50.27 -53.55
N ARG A 8 -2.56 -49.88 -52.39
CA ARG A 8 -3.17 -50.13 -51.08
C ARG A 8 -4.35 -49.17 -50.89
N PRO A 9 -5.51 -49.64 -50.42
CA PRO A 9 -6.66 -48.77 -50.18
C PRO A 9 -6.37 -47.81 -48.99
N PRO A 10 -6.83 -46.55 -49.05
CA PRO A 10 -6.70 -45.62 -47.94
C PRO A 10 -7.53 -46.12 -46.75
N ARG A 11 -6.94 -46.08 -45.54
CA ARG A 11 -7.66 -46.36 -44.29
C ARG A 11 -8.77 -45.31 -44.13
N ALA A 12 -10.01 -45.76 -43.99
CA ALA A 12 -11.13 -44.88 -43.65
C ALA A 12 -10.87 -44.24 -42.27
N GLN A 13 -10.59 -42.94 -42.26
CA GLN A 13 -10.62 -42.16 -41.03
C GLN A 13 -12.08 -42.09 -40.58
N ARG A 14 -12.39 -42.73 -39.45
CA ARG A 14 -13.69 -42.57 -38.79
C ARG A 14 -13.76 -41.14 -38.26
N GLY A 15 -14.59 -40.32 -38.87
CA GLY A 15 -14.89 -38.97 -38.36
C GLY A 15 -15.65 -39.05 -37.04
N PHE A 16 -15.40 -38.08 -36.17
CA PHE A 16 -16.12 -37.92 -34.90
C PHE A 16 -17.62 -37.78 -35.14
N THR A 17 -18.42 -38.40 -34.29
CA THR A 17 -19.88 -38.33 -34.37
C THR A 17 -20.39 -37.05 -33.70
N LEU A 18 -21.50 -36.49 -34.18
CA LEU A 18 -22.12 -35.30 -33.56
C LEU A 18 -22.45 -35.52 -32.06
N ILE A 19 -22.83 -36.75 -31.70
CA ILE A 19 -23.12 -37.12 -30.31
C ILE A 19 -21.87 -37.09 -29.43
N GLU A 20 -20.71 -37.47 -29.96
CA GLU A 20 -19.45 -37.46 -29.21
C GLU A 20 -19.00 -36.04 -28.90
N LEU A 21 -19.12 -35.13 -29.87
CA LEU A 21 -18.84 -33.72 -29.65
C LEU A 21 -19.82 -33.08 -28.66
N LEU A 22 -21.10 -33.49 -28.68
CA LEU A 22 -22.11 -33.00 -27.73
C LEU A 22 -21.82 -33.50 -26.30
N VAL A 23 -21.46 -34.78 -26.14
CA VAL A 23 -21.08 -35.33 -24.83
C VAL A 23 -19.83 -34.62 -24.28
N VAL A 24 -18.80 -34.41 -25.11
CA VAL A 24 -17.60 -33.69 -24.68
C VAL A 24 -17.93 -32.24 -24.30
N ALA A 25 -18.71 -31.53 -25.11
CA ALA A 25 -19.10 -30.14 -24.81
C ALA A 25 -19.89 -30.04 -23.49
N THR A 26 -20.83 -30.97 -23.24
CA THR A 26 -21.60 -30.98 -21.98
C THR A 26 -20.74 -31.33 -20.77
N LEU A 27 -19.77 -32.25 -20.93
CA LEU A 27 -18.79 -32.54 -19.88
C LEU A 27 -17.90 -31.34 -19.58
N LEU A 28 -17.44 -30.61 -20.60
CA LEU A 28 -16.65 -29.39 -20.42
C LEU A 28 -17.47 -28.31 -19.69
N VAL A 29 -18.72 -28.09 -20.07
CA VAL A 29 -19.61 -27.14 -19.38
C VAL A 29 -19.82 -27.54 -17.90
N ALA A 30 -20.05 -28.84 -17.63
CA ALA A 30 -20.24 -29.32 -16.26
C ALA A 30 -18.97 -29.17 -15.40
N VAL A 31 -17.80 -29.49 -15.95
CA VAL A 31 -16.52 -29.34 -15.24
C VAL A 31 -16.18 -27.87 -15.01
N SER A 32 -16.39 -27.00 -16.01
CA SER A 32 -16.17 -25.57 -15.88
C SER A 32 -17.02 -24.94 -14.78
N PHE A 33 -18.28 -25.37 -14.62
CA PHE A 33 -19.15 -24.88 -13.56
C PHE A 33 -18.65 -25.24 -12.16
N ILE A 34 -18.16 -26.47 -11.96
CA ILE A 34 -17.60 -26.93 -10.68
C ILE A 34 -16.26 -26.24 -10.38
N ALA A 35 -15.43 -26.02 -11.41
CA ALA A 35 -14.14 -25.36 -11.24
C ALA A 35 -14.27 -23.90 -10.81
N PHE A 36 -15.32 -23.21 -11.25
CA PHE A 36 -15.55 -21.79 -10.92
C PHE A 36 -15.90 -21.60 -9.43
N SER A 37 -16.75 -22.45 -8.86
CA SER A 37 -17.24 -22.26 -7.47
C SER A 37 -16.20 -22.51 -6.38
N GLY A 38 -15.06 -23.14 -6.70
CA GLY A 38 -13.97 -23.41 -5.75
C GLY A 38 -12.76 -22.48 -5.89
N TYR A 39 -12.73 -21.61 -6.89
CA TYR A 39 -11.54 -20.80 -7.21
C TYR A 39 -11.48 -19.51 -6.38
N ASP A 40 -12.61 -18.82 -6.22
CA ASP A 40 -12.65 -17.48 -5.61
C ASP A 40 -12.13 -17.48 -4.16
N GLY A 41 -12.58 -18.41 -3.31
CA GLY A 41 -12.16 -18.46 -1.89
C GLY A 41 -10.69 -18.85 -1.68
N VAL A 42 -10.08 -19.62 -2.59
CA VAL A 42 -8.67 -20.01 -2.47
C VAL A 42 -7.73 -18.85 -2.81
N VAL A 43 -8.14 -17.98 -3.74
CA VAL A 43 -7.38 -16.79 -4.10
C VAL A 43 -7.39 -15.78 -2.94
N ASP A 44 -8.54 -15.58 -2.30
CA ASP A 44 -8.67 -14.65 -1.18
C ASP A 44 -7.88 -15.12 0.05
N ASP A 45 -7.93 -16.41 0.39
CA ASP A 45 -7.10 -17.00 1.46
C ASP A 45 -5.59 -16.82 1.19
N ALA A 46 -5.16 -16.95 -0.07
CA ALA A 46 -3.78 -16.76 -0.46
C ALA A 46 -3.37 -15.28 -0.35
N LYS A 47 -4.25 -14.36 -0.77
CA LYS A 47 -4.04 -12.90 -0.61
C LYS A 47 -3.94 -12.53 0.86
N GLU A 48 -4.82 -13.04 1.72
CA GLU A 48 -4.75 -12.79 3.16
C GLU A 48 -3.42 -13.25 3.78
N GLN A 49 -2.89 -14.40 3.35
CA GLN A 49 -1.57 -14.86 3.81
C GLN A 49 -0.44 -13.92 3.39
N VAL A 50 -0.49 -13.41 2.15
CA VAL A 50 0.46 -12.40 1.66
C VAL A 50 0.35 -11.12 2.48
N VAL A 51 -0.87 -10.62 2.69
CA VAL A 51 -1.14 -9.44 3.53
C VAL A 51 -0.50 -9.60 4.90
N ARG A 52 -0.76 -10.72 5.58
CA ARG A 52 -0.21 -10.97 6.93
C ARG A 52 1.31 -10.99 6.94
N ALA A 53 1.95 -11.51 5.89
CA ALA A 53 3.40 -11.50 5.77
C ALA A 53 3.94 -10.08 5.52
N GLU A 54 3.29 -9.29 4.67
CA GLU A 54 3.66 -7.89 4.41
C GLU A 54 3.51 -7.02 5.65
N MET A 55 2.39 -7.16 6.37
CA MET A 55 2.16 -6.46 7.64
C MET A 55 3.24 -6.80 8.68
N GLN A 56 3.73 -8.04 8.72
CA GLN A 56 4.83 -8.42 9.61
C GLN A 56 6.14 -7.71 9.25
N GLU A 57 6.46 -7.55 7.96
CA GLU A 57 7.63 -6.78 7.53
C GLU A 57 7.48 -5.28 7.81
N ILE A 58 6.28 -4.70 7.60
CA ILE A 58 5.98 -3.31 7.99
C ILE A 58 6.13 -3.13 9.51
N ALA A 59 5.52 -4.01 10.30
CA ALA A 59 5.60 -3.98 11.76
C ALA A 59 7.04 -4.09 12.25
N LYS A 60 7.83 -4.98 11.65
CA LYS A 60 9.26 -5.14 11.94
C LYS A 60 10.05 -3.89 11.59
N ALA A 61 9.78 -3.25 10.45
CA ALA A 61 10.42 -1.98 10.07
C ALA A 61 10.10 -0.85 11.07
N ILE A 62 8.84 -0.73 11.49
CA ILE A 62 8.42 0.25 12.51
C ILE A 62 9.09 -0.05 13.87
N LYS A 63 9.12 -1.31 14.30
CA LYS A 63 9.78 -1.74 15.54
C LYS A 63 11.30 -1.47 15.47
N GLN A 64 11.95 -1.73 14.33
CA GLN A 64 13.37 -1.44 14.13
C GLN A 64 13.65 0.07 14.16
N PHE A 65 12.82 0.88 13.49
CA PHE A 65 12.90 2.34 13.56
C PHE A 65 12.85 2.83 15.01
N LYS A 66 11.93 2.30 15.82
CA LYS A 66 11.84 2.62 17.25
C LYS A 66 13.06 2.16 18.05
N GLN A 67 13.58 0.97 17.78
CA GLN A 67 14.77 0.46 18.45
C GLN A 67 15.98 1.35 18.18
N ASP A 68 16.16 1.76 16.93
CA ASP A 68 17.32 2.53 16.50
C ASP A 68 17.23 4.00 16.94
N THR A 69 16.05 4.62 16.83
CA THR A 69 15.91 6.05 17.12
C THR A 69 15.44 6.34 18.55
N GLY A 70 14.67 5.42 19.14
CA GLY A 70 13.95 5.58 20.40
C GLY A 70 12.50 6.07 20.24
N TYR A 71 12.04 6.35 19.02
CA TYR A 71 10.71 6.91 18.74
C TYR A 71 10.02 6.09 17.66
N TYR A 72 8.70 5.99 17.67
CA TYR A 72 7.98 5.55 16.47
C TYR A 72 8.04 6.64 15.38
N PRO A 73 7.76 6.29 14.12
CA PRO A 73 7.58 7.29 13.07
C PRO A 73 6.59 8.39 13.49
N LYS A 74 6.79 9.60 12.98
CA LYS A 74 5.94 10.80 13.19
C LYS A 74 5.92 11.33 14.62
N GLN A 75 6.77 10.82 15.52
CA GLN A 75 6.81 11.22 16.93
C GLN A 75 8.09 11.92 17.35
N GLY A 76 7.95 12.74 18.40
CA GLY A 76 9.05 13.46 19.01
C GLY A 76 9.85 14.22 17.93
N PRO A 77 11.19 14.01 17.83
CA PRO A 77 12.00 14.70 16.84
C PRO A 77 11.70 14.28 15.39
N PHE A 78 10.94 13.21 15.18
CA PHE A 78 10.47 12.77 13.87
C PHE A 78 9.04 13.20 13.57
N GLY A 79 8.41 14.07 14.36
CA GLY A 79 7.17 14.77 13.99
C GLY A 79 7.45 16.04 13.18
N LEU A 80 6.41 16.73 12.72
CA LEU A 80 6.58 18.07 12.13
C LEU A 80 6.91 19.11 13.21
N ASP A 81 7.80 20.03 12.87
CA ASP A 81 8.21 21.14 13.74
C ASP A 81 7.09 22.20 13.82
N LEU A 82 6.12 21.98 14.73
CA LEU A 82 5.04 22.92 15.03
C LEU A 82 5.36 23.68 16.32
N SER A 83 5.51 25.00 16.20
CA SER A 83 5.67 25.95 17.30
C SER A 83 4.61 25.71 18.40
N PRO A 84 4.95 25.75 19.72
CA PRO A 84 6.12 26.39 20.32
C PRO A 84 7.27 25.44 20.71
N TYR A 85 7.26 24.17 20.27
CA TYR A 85 8.22 23.18 20.79
C TYR A 85 9.52 23.02 19.97
N ASP A 86 9.75 23.86 18.95
CA ASP A 86 11.01 24.10 18.18
C ASP A 86 11.92 22.85 18.11
N GLY A 87 11.44 21.83 17.40
CA GLY A 87 12.11 20.56 17.24
C GLY A 87 11.24 19.60 16.46
N GLY A 88 11.75 19.15 15.30
CA GLY A 88 11.04 18.26 14.42
C GLY A 88 11.59 18.30 13.00
N ILE A 89 10.77 17.89 12.05
CA ILE A 89 11.05 17.96 10.63
C ILE A 89 10.44 19.27 10.11
N ALA A 90 11.27 20.12 9.50
CA ALA A 90 10.79 21.35 8.90
C ALA A 90 9.95 21.03 7.65
N LEU A 91 8.86 21.77 7.44
CA LEU A 91 8.03 21.65 6.24
C LEU A 91 8.84 21.83 4.94
N SER A 92 9.89 22.66 4.96
CA SER A 92 10.81 22.86 3.83
C SER A 92 11.74 21.69 3.55
N ASP A 93 11.91 20.77 4.50
CA ASP A 93 12.74 19.57 4.38
C ASP A 93 11.90 18.34 3.95
N LEU A 94 10.58 18.50 3.78
CA LEU A 94 9.72 17.47 3.22
C LEU A 94 9.97 17.27 1.72
N PRO A 95 9.75 16.06 1.20
CA PRO A 95 9.92 15.78 -0.21
C PRO A 95 8.87 16.53 -1.06
N PRO A 96 9.14 16.81 -2.35
CA PRO A 96 8.21 17.57 -3.21
C PRO A 96 6.78 17.00 -3.29
N GLN A 97 6.64 15.69 -3.13
CA GLN A 97 5.36 14.96 -3.09
C GLN A 97 4.41 15.55 -2.04
N ALA A 98 4.95 16.03 -0.91
CA ALA A 98 4.17 16.54 0.21
C ALA A 98 3.30 17.77 -0.13
N GLY A 99 3.52 18.42 -1.28
CA GLY A 99 2.75 19.60 -1.66
C GLY A 99 3.48 20.91 -1.40
N ALA A 100 2.82 21.99 -1.81
CA ALA A 100 3.40 23.33 -1.80
C ALA A 100 2.89 24.19 -0.64
N SER A 101 1.68 23.89 -0.14
CA SER A 101 1.12 24.57 1.03
C SER A 101 1.40 23.81 2.32
N SER A 102 1.44 24.52 3.44
CA SER A 102 1.64 23.91 4.76
C SER A 102 0.54 22.91 5.12
N ALA A 103 -0.70 23.17 4.68
CA ALA A 103 -1.84 22.29 4.92
C ALA A 103 -1.72 20.96 4.15
N GLU A 104 -1.33 21.01 2.87
CA GLU A 104 -1.07 19.80 2.08
C GLU A 104 0.09 18.99 2.70
N GLN A 105 1.15 19.68 3.10
CA GLN A 105 2.33 19.06 3.67
C GLN A 105 2.04 18.37 5.01
N GLU A 106 1.23 18.99 5.86
CA GLU A 106 0.79 18.41 7.13
C GLU A 106 -0.11 17.19 6.90
N ALA A 107 -1.11 17.31 6.02
CA ALA A 107 -2.01 16.20 5.68
C ALA A 107 -1.26 15.02 5.05
N TRP A 108 -0.31 15.30 4.16
CA TRP A 108 0.57 14.30 3.56
C TRP A 108 1.43 13.61 4.61
N PHE A 109 2.06 14.37 5.50
CA PHE A 109 2.97 13.83 6.52
C PHE A 109 2.25 12.93 7.52
N TYR A 110 1.11 13.38 8.03
CA TYR A 110 0.34 12.64 9.03
C TYR A 110 -0.63 11.62 8.47
N SER A 111 -0.79 11.54 7.14
CA SER A 111 -1.57 10.47 6.51
C SER A 111 -1.17 9.10 7.07
N PRO A 112 -2.12 8.30 7.59
CA PRO A 112 -1.84 6.95 8.11
C PRO A 112 -1.23 6.00 7.07
N ALA A 113 -1.43 6.25 5.78
CA ALA A 113 -0.82 5.50 4.68
C ALA A 113 0.62 5.92 4.37
N ASN A 114 1.14 6.99 4.99
CA ASN A 114 2.48 7.49 4.70
C ASN A 114 3.56 6.76 5.50
N PHE A 115 4.40 6.00 4.79
CA PHE A 115 5.56 5.27 5.32
C PHE A 115 6.91 5.91 4.96
N TRP A 116 6.93 7.18 4.49
CA TRP A 116 8.14 7.90 4.06
C TRP A 116 9.37 7.69 4.94
N GLN A 117 9.22 7.82 6.26
CA GLN A 117 10.34 7.74 7.22
C GLN A 117 10.97 6.34 7.35
N LEU A 118 10.29 5.31 6.82
CA LEU A 118 10.82 3.96 6.72
C LEU A 118 11.64 3.76 5.44
N TYR A 119 11.41 4.57 4.40
CA TYR A 119 12.14 4.53 3.13
C TYR A 119 13.31 5.50 3.09
N GLU A 120 13.11 6.70 3.61
CA GLU A 120 14.04 7.81 3.45
C GLU A 120 14.39 8.39 4.81
N CYS A 121 15.62 8.89 4.92
CA CYS A 121 16.11 9.45 6.16
C CYS A 121 15.58 10.89 6.32
N PRO A 122 14.76 11.18 7.34
CA PRO A 122 14.24 12.52 7.55
C PRO A 122 15.34 13.44 8.09
N LYS A 123 15.32 14.70 7.64
CA LYS A 123 16.14 15.75 8.23
C LYS A 123 15.45 16.34 9.46
N VAL A 124 16.10 16.17 10.60
CA VAL A 124 15.59 16.58 11.92
C VAL A 124 16.31 17.85 12.34
N THR A 125 15.55 18.88 12.72
CA THR A 125 16.11 20.16 13.15
C THR A 125 16.61 20.10 14.60
N SER A 126 17.67 20.84 14.90
CA SER A 126 18.26 20.95 16.24
C SER A 126 17.69 22.09 17.08
N ALA A 127 16.58 22.73 16.68
CA ALA A 127 16.21 24.06 17.14
C ALA A 127 16.17 24.20 18.69
N ASN A 128 15.89 23.13 19.43
CA ASN A 128 15.96 23.08 20.90
C ASN A 128 16.87 22.01 21.52
N GLY A 129 17.95 21.59 20.84
CA GLY A 129 18.92 20.64 21.42
C GLY A 129 18.51 19.17 21.30
N HIS A 130 17.54 18.85 20.44
CA HIS A 130 17.41 17.49 19.91
C HIS A 130 18.65 17.18 19.07
N PRO A 131 19.30 16.03 19.29
CA PRO A 131 20.52 15.74 18.58
C PRO A 131 20.26 15.53 17.09
N GLU A 132 20.89 16.35 16.27
CA GLU A 132 21.01 16.20 14.81
C GLU A 132 21.43 14.79 14.38
N TRP A 133 22.09 14.01 15.25
CA TRP A 133 22.47 12.63 14.97
C TRP A 133 21.29 11.63 14.96
N LEU A 134 20.08 12.02 15.39
CA LEU A 134 18.92 11.11 15.32
C LEU A 134 18.40 10.93 13.89
N GLY A 135 18.44 11.98 13.07
CA GLY A 135 18.03 11.99 11.66
C GLY A 135 19.18 12.43 10.76
N CYS A 136 18.93 12.71 9.48
CA CYS A 136 19.99 13.10 8.55
C CYS A 136 20.27 14.61 8.55
N ASN A 137 21.54 15.01 8.42
CA ASN A 137 21.95 16.42 8.29
C ASN A 137 21.97 16.94 6.83
N GLY A 138 21.32 16.23 5.91
CA GLY A 138 21.36 16.46 4.46
C GLY A 138 22.28 15.47 3.74
N GLY A 139 21.85 14.99 2.56
CA GLY A 139 22.63 14.09 1.69
C GLY A 139 22.40 12.57 1.88
N GLY A 140 21.40 12.15 2.67
CA GLY A 140 20.99 10.75 2.80
C GLY A 140 21.98 9.82 3.52
N ALA A 141 23.03 10.36 4.15
CA ALA A 141 23.99 9.56 4.91
C ALA A 141 23.40 9.12 6.26
N GLN A 142 23.49 7.83 6.59
CA GLN A 142 23.06 7.28 7.87
C GLN A 142 23.64 8.09 9.04
N SER A 143 22.78 8.52 9.96
CA SER A 143 23.17 9.28 11.14
C SER A 143 23.42 8.42 12.38
N TRP A 144 23.32 7.10 12.21
CA TRP A 144 23.62 6.10 13.22
C TRP A 144 24.95 6.34 13.92
N ASP A 145 24.89 6.44 15.25
CA ASP A 145 26.03 6.48 16.14
C ASP A 145 26.29 5.08 16.74
N PRO A 146 27.34 4.37 16.30
CA PRO A 146 27.66 3.03 16.82
C PRO A 146 28.04 3.01 18.30
N ALA A 147 28.57 4.11 18.84
CA ALA A 147 28.98 4.18 20.25
C ALA A 147 27.75 4.29 21.18
N ARG A 148 26.70 4.96 20.71
CA ARG A 148 25.43 5.10 21.44
C ARG A 148 24.42 4.01 21.10
N GLY A 149 24.63 3.31 19.97
CA GLY A 149 23.67 2.37 19.43
C GLY A 149 22.34 3.04 19.09
N ARG A 150 22.38 4.28 18.60
CA ARG A 150 21.20 5.11 18.36
C ARG A 150 21.35 5.94 17.09
N GLY A 151 20.23 6.28 16.45
CA GLY A 151 20.15 7.13 15.26
C GLY A 151 19.42 6.43 14.12
N TRP A 152 19.10 7.14 13.05
CA TRP A 152 18.44 6.52 11.90
C TRP A 152 19.42 5.60 11.16
N ARG A 153 19.03 4.33 10.99
CA ARG A 153 19.86 3.27 10.38
C ARG A 153 19.18 2.61 9.18
N GLY A 154 18.16 3.24 8.63
CA GLY A 154 17.44 2.74 7.48
C GLY A 154 18.26 2.75 6.18
N PRO A 155 17.61 2.53 5.03
CA PRO A 155 16.16 2.32 4.91
C PRO A 155 15.69 1.05 5.64
N TYR A 156 14.52 1.12 6.27
CA TYR A 156 13.90 -0.02 6.97
C TYR A 156 12.98 -0.83 6.06
N LEU A 157 12.47 -0.19 5.00
CA LEU A 157 11.74 -0.82 3.90
C LEU A 157 12.38 -0.41 2.57
N ASN A 158 12.27 -1.28 1.56
CA ASN A 158 12.64 -0.92 0.20
C ASN A 158 11.43 -0.31 -0.49
N ARG A 159 11.68 0.76 -1.26
CA ARG A 159 10.64 1.43 -2.02
C ARG A 159 10.61 0.86 -3.44
N ASP A 160 9.48 0.30 -3.82
CA ASP A 160 9.20 -0.09 -5.19
C ASP A 160 8.79 1.13 -6.02
N SER A 161 8.83 1.01 -7.35
CA SER A 161 8.43 2.10 -8.25
C SER A 161 6.95 2.47 -8.14
N GLN A 162 6.10 1.63 -7.53
CA GLN A 162 4.64 1.76 -7.47
C GLN A 162 4.16 2.10 -6.04
N SER A 163 4.79 3.08 -5.40
CA SER A 163 4.57 3.37 -3.97
C SER A 163 3.85 4.70 -3.70
N LEU A 164 3.31 5.35 -4.73
CA LEU A 164 2.65 6.66 -4.61
C LEU A 164 1.16 6.46 -4.72
N VAL A 165 0.42 6.77 -3.66
CA VAL A 165 -1.05 6.67 -3.64
C VAL A 165 -1.68 8.04 -3.42
N ASP A 166 -2.74 8.33 -4.17
CA ASP A 166 -3.60 9.49 -3.98
C ASP A 166 -4.83 9.10 -3.17
N LEU A 167 -5.13 9.83 -2.11
CA LEU A 167 -6.22 9.51 -1.16
C LEU A 167 -6.73 10.76 -0.45
N SER A 168 -7.83 10.64 0.27
CA SER A 168 -8.43 11.72 1.05
C SER A 168 -7.68 11.99 2.37
N SER A 169 -7.75 13.22 2.88
CA SER A 169 -7.22 13.57 4.20
C SER A 169 -8.10 13.11 5.35
N ASP A 170 -9.34 12.68 5.09
CA ASP A 170 -10.30 12.22 6.09
C ASP A 170 -10.06 10.76 6.49
N LEU A 171 -8.87 10.48 7.02
CA LEU A 171 -8.52 9.15 7.51
C LEU A 171 -8.54 9.13 9.02
N ALA A 172 -9.47 8.38 9.59
CA ALA A 172 -9.63 8.24 11.03
C ALA A 172 -9.41 6.78 11.48
N PRO A 173 -8.74 6.56 12.63
CA PRO A 173 -8.45 5.23 13.13
C PRO A 173 -9.71 4.43 13.48
N ASP A 174 -10.82 5.12 13.78
CA ASP A 174 -12.10 4.55 14.25
C ASP A 174 -13.03 4.06 13.13
N GLY A 175 -12.64 4.22 11.85
CA GLY A 175 -13.46 3.84 10.69
C GLY A 175 -14.55 4.84 10.33
N ASN A 176 -14.57 6.03 10.96
CA ASN A 176 -15.47 7.11 10.55
C ASN A 176 -14.88 8.00 9.44
N GLY A 177 -13.61 7.78 9.10
CA GLY A 177 -12.97 8.43 7.95
C GLY A 177 -13.28 7.71 6.65
N ASP A 178 -13.02 8.37 5.54
CA ASP A 178 -13.18 7.87 4.18
C ASP A 178 -11.87 8.10 3.40
N PRO A 179 -11.22 7.05 2.86
CA PRO A 179 -10.07 7.21 1.97
C PRO A 179 -10.40 7.91 0.66
N VAL A 180 -11.70 8.08 0.37
CA VAL A 180 -12.28 8.81 -0.74
C VAL A 180 -12.85 10.14 -0.23
N GLU A 181 -12.92 11.17 -1.08
CA GLU A 181 -13.32 12.50 -0.62
C GLU A 181 -14.80 12.58 -0.21
N THR A 182 -15.05 12.96 1.05
CA THR A 182 -16.33 13.41 1.59
C THR A 182 -16.35 14.94 1.73
N ILE A 183 -17.54 15.55 1.82
CA ILE A 183 -17.68 17.02 1.94
C ILE A 183 -16.84 17.56 3.12
N GLY A 184 -15.79 18.32 2.82
CA GLY A 184 -14.91 18.95 3.82
C GLY A 184 -13.54 18.29 3.98
N SER A 185 -13.29 17.16 3.32
CA SER A 185 -11.97 16.56 3.21
C SER A 185 -11.17 17.16 2.05
N THR A 186 -9.87 16.86 1.99
CA THR A 186 -8.96 17.39 0.95
C THR A 186 -8.14 16.27 0.34
N LEU A 187 -7.94 16.30 -0.97
CA LEU A 187 -7.05 15.37 -1.64
C LEU A 187 -5.59 15.48 -1.14
N VAL A 188 -5.05 14.36 -0.66
CA VAL A 188 -3.66 14.13 -0.31
C VAL A 188 -3.01 13.27 -1.40
N ARG A 189 -2.09 13.87 -2.15
CA ARG A 189 -1.49 13.23 -3.32
C ARG A 189 -0.14 12.61 -3.02
N GLU A 190 0.20 11.55 -3.75
CA GLU A 190 1.54 10.97 -3.79
C GLU A 190 2.08 10.60 -2.40
N VAL A 191 1.22 10.05 -1.56
CA VAL A 191 1.62 9.51 -0.27
C VAL A 191 2.52 8.30 -0.52
N PHE A 192 3.64 8.19 0.20
CA PHE A 192 4.51 7.01 0.11
C PHE A 192 3.87 5.82 0.84
N GLY A 193 2.97 5.13 0.14
CA GLY A 193 2.21 3.99 0.63
C GLY A 193 2.77 2.64 0.17
N ILE A 194 2.13 1.58 0.68
CA ILE A 194 2.35 0.18 0.29
C ILE A 194 0.99 -0.37 -0.08
N ALA A 195 0.88 -1.00 -1.26
CA ALA A 195 -0.36 -1.60 -1.70
C ALA A 195 -0.51 -3.01 -1.12
N ASP A 196 -1.73 -3.35 -0.71
CA ASP A 196 -2.12 -4.71 -0.38
C ASP A 196 -2.41 -5.52 -1.68
N PRO A 197 -2.50 -6.86 -1.62
CA PRO A 197 -2.64 -7.70 -2.80
C PRO A 197 -4.09 -7.91 -3.24
N PHE A 198 -5.07 -7.17 -2.69
CA PHE A 198 -6.48 -7.43 -3.00
C PHE A 198 -6.90 -6.99 -4.39
N ALA A 199 -6.07 -6.20 -5.09
CA ALA A 199 -6.30 -5.75 -6.47
C ALA A 199 -7.62 -4.96 -6.64
N ASN A 200 -8.02 -4.23 -5.59
CA ASN A 200 -9.17 -3.32 -5.63
C ASN A 200 -8.95 -2.24 -6.71
N ASP A 201 -10.03 -1.89 -7.40
CA ASP A 201 -10.01 -0.84 -8.42
C ASP A 201 -9.98 0.56 -7.76
N PRO A 202 -9.32 1.55 -8.38
CA PRO A 202 -9.41 2.94 -7.92
C PRO A 202 -10.85 3.45 -7.89
N VAL A 203 -11.15 4.34 -6.95
CA VAL A 203 -12.48 4.91 -6.76
C VAL A 203 -12.62 6.21 -7.54
N ALA A 204 -13.53 6.24 -8.51
CA ALA A 204 -13.79 7.45 -9.30
C ALA A 204 -14.50 8.53 -8.48
N VAL A 205 -13.88 9.72 -8.40
CA VAL A 205 -14.43 10.91 -7.75
C VAL A 205 -14.46 12.09 -8.72
N GLY A 206 -15.62 12.75 -8.83
CA GLY A 206 -15.74 13.89 -9.74
C GLY A 206 -14.99 15.13 -9.25
N ASN A 207 -14.12 15.71 -10.10
CA ASN A 207 -13.47 17.03 -9.96
C ASN A 207 -12.29 17.15 -8.96
N PHE A 208 -11.60 16.07 -8.62
CA PHE A 208 -10.53 16.13 -7.61
C PHE A 208 -9.12 15.87 -8.13
N ASP A 209 -8.91 14.88 -8.99
CA ASP A 209 -7.66 14.77 -9.73
C ASP A 209 -7.81 15.42 -11.12
N PRO A 210 -7.07 16.50 -11.43
CA PRO A 210 -7.06 17.06 -12.78
C PRO A 210 -6.50 16.11 -13.85
N HIS A 211 -5.95 14.95 -13.46
CA HIS A 211 -5.41 13.95 -14.39
C HIS A 211 -6.42 12.80 -14.65
N ASP A 212 -6.78 12.00 -13.65
CA ASP A 212 -7.58 10.78 -13.85
C ASP A 212 -8.97 10.77 -13.17
N ASN A 213 -9.25 11.70 -12.25
CA ASN A 213 -10.44 11.73 -11.38
C ASN A 213 -10.64 10.47 -10.51
N ASN A 214 -9.57 9.77 -10.13
CA ASN A 214 -9.62 8.62 -9.24
C ASN A 214 -8.89 8.87 -7.90
N LEU A 215 -9.32 8.18 -6.85
CA LEU A 215 -8.65 8.08 -5.55
C LEU A 215 -8.39 6.62 -5.21
N VAL A 216 -7.50 6.41 -4.24
CA VAL A 216 -6.88 5.10 -3.97
C VAL A 216 -6.19 4.58 -5.23
N ASP A 217 -5.67 5.52 -6.03
CA ASP A 217 -5.00 5.25 -7.29
C ASP A 217 -3.49 5.30 -7.12
N TRP A 218 -2.81 4.30 -7.70
CA TRP A 218 -1.37 4.13 -7.57
C TRP A 218 -0.65 4.70 -8.79
N ARG A 219 0.41 5.46 -8.52
CA ARG A 219 1.26 6.06 -9.55
C ARG A 219 2.68 5.53 -9.50
N SER A 220 3.26 5.33 -10.69
CA SER A 220 4.68 4.95 -10.83
C SER A 220 5.64 6.14 -10.90
N VAL A 221 5.12 7.34 -11.16
CA VAL A 221 5.88 8.58 -11.34
C VAL A 221 5.18 9.72 -10.62
N SER A 222 5.95 10.73 -10.21
CA SER A 222 5.41 11.91 -9.54
C SER A 222 4.84 12.91 -10.55
N ARG A 223 3.80 13.66 -10.17
CA ARG A 223 3.12 14.77 -10.87
C ARG A 223 4.05 15.87 -11.38
N PHE A 224 5.31 15.89 -10.91
CA PHE A 224 6.34 16.81 -11.36
C PHE A 224 7.12 16.33 -12.59
N CYS A 225 6.79 15.15 -13.14
CA CYS A 225 7.36 14.71 -14.41
C CYS A 225 6.94 15.67 -15.56
N ALA A 226 7.71 15.67 -16.64
CA ALA A 226 7.45 16.52 -17.81
C ALA A 226 7.11 15.66 -19.03
N GLY A 227 6.01 15.97 -19.73
CA GLY A 227 5.61 15.30 -20.98
C GLY A 227 4.33 14.48 -20.86
N THR A 228 4.06 13.65 -21.86
CA THR A 228 2.86 12.80 -21.94
C THR A 228 2.98 11.46 -21.20
N ASP A 229 4.17 11.14 -20.68
CA ASP A 229 4.48 9.87 -20.00
C ASP A 229 4.31 9.97 -18.47
N CYS A 230 3.54 10.96 -18.02
CA CYS A 230 3.39 11.34 -16.62
C CYS A 230 2.33 10.58 -15.84
N GLU A 231 1.56 9.74 -16.51
CA GLU A 231 0.57 8.87 -15.91
C GLU A 231 0.81 7.46 -16.42
N ILE A 232 1.50 6.66 -15.62
CA ILE A 232 1.14 5.24 -15.57
C ILE A 232 0.31 5.11 -14.31
N VAL A 233 -1.00 5.35 -14.52
CA VAL A 233 -2.05 4.99 -13.57
C VAL A 233 -2.10 3.48 -13.52
N LEU A 234 -1.94 2.93 -12.32
CA LEU A 234 -1.89 1.49 -12.11
C LEU A 234 -3.16 1.09 -11.36
N GLY A 235 -4.23 0.88 -12.12
CA GLY A 235 -5.45 0.30 -11.57
C GLY A 235 -5.23 -1.16 -11.14
N GLY A 236 -5.98 -1.60 -10.14
CA GLY A 236 -6.02 -2.99 -9.70
C GLY A 236 -4.74 -3.48 -9.01
N ILE A 237 -3.98 -2.59 -8.36
CA ILE A 237 -2.89 -3.03 -7.46
C ILE A 237 -3.46 -3.47 -6.11
N GLY A 238 -4.34 -2.68 -5.50
CA GLY A 238 -4.91 -2.94 -4.17
C GLY A 238 -5.14 -1.67 -3.35
N GLY A 239 -5.62 -1.81 -2.13
CA GLY A 239 -5.75 -0.70 -1.19
C GLY A 239 -4.42 -0.41 -0.47
N PRO A 240 -4.23 0.79 0.10
CA PRO A 240 -3.04 1.06 0.90
C PRO A 240 -3.12 0.38 2.27
N PHE A 241 -1.96 -0.04 2.78
CA PHE A 241 -1.81 -0.28 4.21
C PHE A 241 -1.84 1.03 5.00
N PHE A 242 -2.38 0.98 6.21
CA PHE A 242 -2.40 2.10 7.15
C PHE A 242 -1.68 1.74 8.45
N ALA A 243 -0.95 2.69 9.02
CA ALA A 243 -0.41 2.61 10.37
C ALA A 243 -1.13 3.61 11.28
N PHE A 244 -1.92 3.10 12.21
CA PHE A 244 -2.72 3.90 13.14
C PHE A 244 -2.15 3.92 14.55
N ASP A 245 -2.54 4.95 15.30
CA ASP A 245 -2.31 5.11 16.74
C ASP A 245 -0.86 4.93 17.17
N LEU A 246 0.10 5.35 16.32
CA LEU A 246 1.53 5.21 16.60
C LEU A 246 1.90 5.75 17.99
N ASP A 247 1.21 6.81 18.45
CA ASP A 247 1.40 7.54 19.70
C ASP A 247 0.87 6.83 20.96
N ASP A 248 0.05 5.79 20.79
CA ASP A 248 -0.41 4.93 21.87
C ASP A 248 0.19 3.52 21.73
N PRO A 249 1.24 3.18 22.50
CA PRO A 249 1.88 1.85 22.47
C PRO A 249 0.95 0.66 22.69
N SER A 250 -0.25 0.88 23.25
CA SER A 250 -1.24 -0.19 23.48
C SER A 250 -2.22 -0.39 22.31
N ALA A 251 -2.24 0.53 21.34
CA ALA A 251 -3.19 0.51 20.22
C ALA A 251 -2.51 0.54 18.84
N ILE A 252 -1.18 0.67 18.77
CA ILE A 252 -0.43 0.71 17.51
C ILE A 252 -0.75 -0.50 16.66
N ARG A 253 -1.22 -0.25 15.43
CA ARG A 253 -1.56 -1.30 14.47
C ARG A 253 -1.25 -0.92 13.04
N VAL A 254 -0.96 -1.95 12.26
CA VAL A 254 -1.03 -1.91 10.80
C VAL A 254 -2.37 -2.50 10.39
N VAL A 255 -3.01 -1.92 9.39
CA VAL A 255 -4.33 -2.31 8.88
C VAL A 255 -4.29 -2.42 7.36
N SER A 256 -4.92 -3.45 6.81
CA SER A 256 -5.40 -3.51 5.42
C SER A 256 -6.93 -3.61 5.46
N MET A 257 -7.57 -2.91 4.51
CA MET A 257 -9.04 -2.89 4.36
C MET A 257 -9.58 -4.16 3.71
N GLY A 258 -8.74 -5.16 3.44
CA GLY A 258 -9.21 -6.42 2.89
C GLY A 258 -9.76 -6.32 1.47
N ALA A 259 -10.58 -7.31 1.13
CA ALA A 259 -11.11 -7.50 -0.23
C ALA A 259 -12.23 -6.54 -0.63
N ASN A 260 -12.91 -5.88 0.33
CA ASN A 260 -13.96 -4.92 0.02
C ASN A 260 -13.40 -3.50 -0.24
N GLY A 261 -12.19 -3.21 0.25
CA GLY A 261 -11.59 -1.87 0.16
C GLY A 261 -12.17 -0.83 1.12
N ASP A 262 -13.04 -1.24 2.05
CA ASP A 262 -13.73 -0.39 3.02
C ASP A 262 -13.22 -0.72 4.43
N TYR A 263 -12.73 0.27 5.17
CA TYR A 263 -12.28 0.07 6.54
C TYR A 263 -13.47 0.05 7.52
N GLY A 264 -13.74 -1.09 8.15
CA GLY A 264 -14.81 -1.29 9.13
C GLY A 264 -14.57 -0.67 10.51
N GLY A 265 -13.38 -0.10 10.73
CA GLY A 265 -13.02 0.66 11.92
C GLY A 265 -12.42 -0.15 13.06
N VAL A 266 -12.28 0.49 14.22
CA VAL A 266 -11.71 -0.15 15.42
C VAL A 266 -12.73 -1.07 16.08
N ASN A 267 -12.30 -2.28 16.41
CA ASN A 267 -13.08 -3.14 17.27
C ASN A 267 -13.27 -2.54 18.68
N ALA A 268 -14.53 -2.39 19.10
CA ALA A 268 -14.89 -1.69 20.33
C ALA A 268 -14.29 -2.27 21.63
N THR A 269 -13.78 -3.51 21.62
CA THR A 269 -13.20 -4.16 22.81
C THR A 269 -11.69 -4.24 22.77
N ASP A 270 -11.10 -4.37 21.57
CA ASP A 270 -9.69 -4.67 21.39
C ASP A 270 -9.21 -4.11 20.05
N PRO A 271 -8.47 -2.98 20.03
CA PRO A 271 -8.02 -2.37 18.78
C PRO A 271 -7.12 -3.27 17.93
N CYS A 272 -6.62 -4.38 18.49
CA CYS A 272 -5.85 -5.39 17.76
C CYS A 272 -6.71 -6.40 17.00
N ARG A 273 -8.03 -6.19 16.98
CA ARG A 273 -8.98 -7.01 16.22
C ARG A 273 -9.65 -6.16 15.15
N PRO A 274 -10.03 -6.78 14.03
CA PRO A 274 -10.79 -6.08 13.00
C PRO A 274 -12.17 -5.66 13.54
N GLY A 275 -12.64 -4.50 13.07
CA GLY A 275 -13.98 -3.99 13.32
C GLY A 275 -15.04 -4.81 12.58
N ASP A 276 -14.71 -5.30 11.40
CA ASP A 276 -15.51 -6.22 10.59
C ASP A 276 -14.77 -7.54 10.30
N LYS A 277 -15.19 -8.29 9.26
CA LYS A 277 -14.70 -9.66 9.03
C LYS A 277 -13.55 -9.72 8.04
N ASP A 278 -13.39 -8.71 7.22
CA ASP A 278 -12.51 -8.67 6.06
C ASP A 278 -11.33 -7.72 6.25
N ASP A 279 -11.43 -6.75 7.16
CA ASP A 279 -10.27 -6.03 7.66
C ASP A 279 -9.22 -6.99 8.25
N ILE A 280 -7.97 -6.69 7.98
CA ILE A 280 -6.83 -7.43 8.55
C ILE A 280 -6.04 -6.46 9.40
N VAL A 281 -5.99 -6.76 10.70
CA VAL A 281 -5.31 -5.93 11.72
C VAL A 281 -4.13 -6.68 12.32
N LEU A 282 -3.00 -6.00 12.46
CA LEU A 282 -1.81 -6.48 13.16
C LEU A 282 -1.32 -5.43 14.15
N CYS A 283 -1.41 -5.72 15.45
CA CYS A 283 -0.84 -4.86 16.48
C CYS A 283 0.68 -4.99 16.61
N LEU A 284 1.31 -3.89 17.03
CA LEU A 284 2.74 -3.81 17.30
C LEU A 284 2.96 -3.82 18.83
N ASP A 285 2.94 -5.02 19.41
CA ASP A 285 3.27 -5.31 20.81
C ASP A 285 4.77 -5.28 21.15
#